data_AF-A0A0J9V459-F1
#
_entry.id   AF-A0A0J9V459-F1
#
_cell.length_a   1.000
_cell.length_b   1.000
_cell.length_c   1.000
_cell.angle_alpha   90.00
_cell.angle_beta   90.00
_cell.angle_gamma   90.00
#
_symmetry.space_group_name_H-M   'P 1'
#
loop_
_entity.id
_entity.type
_entity.pdbx_description
1 polymer ?
#
loop_
_entity_poly.entity_id
_entity_poly.type
_entity_poly.pdbx_seq_one_letter_code
_entity_poly.pdbx_strand_id
1 'polypeptide(L)'
;MVASDKPYPPPGDRAFDLQEKNDSQSLHHQRISRPPWRRLSELMRCVDLAEQDQEVQQGLGVPYQVEDLRCFWRELSRDWNAFTSNADNRHMPAITLTDARVQVGYLKYDHPQSLHYPDAPGAARKHLASVYMSISTATRDQMFTTIWKGGDRKFINPSHAELNGGTIARCIDTVIQRVDSNTKERTKAYNIRLIINTARRGVMRFAQTGTGRGAYLPPDTERPALLETAFVRDLARQMVSNSGAGPVP
;
A
#
# COMPACT_ATOMS: atom_id res chain seq x y z
N MET A 1 68.18 48.95 -49.24
CA MET A 1 66.73 49.23 -49.31
C MET A 1 66.33 49.91 -48.01
N VAL A 2 65.99 51.21 -48.09
CA VAL A 2 65.16 52.08 -47.20
C VAL A 2 65.27 51.81 -45.68
N ALA A 3 66.03 52.59 -44.89
CA ALA A 3 65.67 53.87 -44.20
C ALA A 3 64.37 53.77 -43.37
N SER A 4 64.18 54.31 -42.16
CA SER A 4 64.96 55.20 -41.29
C SER A 4 64.25 55.24 -39.92
N ASP A 5 65.04 55.50 -38.87
CA ASP A 5 64.79 56.38 -37.71
C ASP A 5 63.50 56.30 -36.84
N LYS A 6 63.69 55.80 -35.60
CA LYS A 6 63.57 56.46 -34.25
C LYS A 6 62.61 57.66 -34.07
N PRO A 7 62.22 58.09 -32.81
CA PRO A 7 62.39 57.52 -31.46
C PRO A 7 61.11 57.62 -30.55
N TYR A 8 61.23 57.16 -29.29
CA TYR A 8 60.29 57.35 -28.16
C TYR A 8 59.83 58.80 -27.90
N PRO A 9 58.74 58.97 -27.11
CA PRO A 9 58.78 59.86 -25.94
C PRO A 9 58.31 59.18 -24.63
N PRO A 10 58.77 59.63 -23.44
CA PRO A 10 58.25 59.24 -22.12
C PRO A 10 57.50 60.42 -21.43
N PRO A 11 57.36 60.50 -20.09
CA PRO A 11 56.12 60.29 -19.31
C PRO A 11 55.55 61.57 -18.65
N GLY A 12 54.30 61.51 -18.15
CA GLY A 12 53.82 62.38 -17.05
C GLY A 12 52.55 63.22 -17.29
N ASP A 13 51.77 63.31 -16.21
CA ASP A 13 50.96 64.47 -15.76
C ASP A 13 49.56 64.82 -16.33
N ARG A 14 48.56 64.64 -15.44
CA ARG A 14 47.56 65.63 -14.95
C ARG A 14 46.08 65.59 -15.41
N ALA A 15 45.27 66.02 -14.43
CA ALA A 15 43.85 66.43 -14.40
C ALA A 15 42.83 65.28 -14.30
N PHE A 16 42.28 64.94 -13.12
CA PHE A 16 41.31 65.66 -12.26
C PHE A 16 40.05 66.19 -12.98
N ASP A 17 38.90 65.76 -12.43
CA ASP A 17 37.59 66.41 -12.40
C ASP A 17 36.74 66.45 -13.67
N LEU A 18 35.41 66.44 -13.65
CA LEU A 18 34.30 66.08 -12.74
C LEU A 18 33.07 66.40 -13.62
N GLN A 19 32.02 65.57 -13.59
CA GLN A 19 30.57 65.87 -13.75
C GLN A 19 29.91 64.56 -14.21
N GLU A 20 29.36 63.71 -13.33
CA GLU A 20 28.10 63.88 -12.59
C GLU A 20 26.86 63.86 -13.50
N LYS A 21 26.29 62.65 -13.64
CA LYS A 21 24.86 62.38 -13.51
C LYS A 21 24.76 61.33 -12.39
N ASN A 22 24.46 61.73 -11.16
CA ASN A 22 23.10 61.90 -10.60
C ASN A 22 22.14 60.81 -11.11
N ASP A 23 21.50 60.00 -10.27
CA ASP A 23 21.40 60.09 -8.82
C ASP A 23 20.68 58.85 -8.30
N SER A 24 20.97 58.53 -7.03
CA SER A 24 20.05 57.91 -6.07
C SER A 24 19.61 56.46 -6.34
N GLN A 25 19.63 55.50 -5.44
CA GLN A 25 19.68 55.37 -3.97
C GLN A 25 19.54 53.82 -3.83
N SER A 26 19.89 53.07 -2.82
CA SER A 26 20.46 53.20 -1.48
C SER A 26 20.13 51.82 -0.88
N LEU A 27 21.05 51.23 -0.11
CA LEU A 27 20.72 50.22 0.90
C LEU A 27 19.91 48.98 0.45
N HIS A 28 20.60 47.94 0.00
CA HIS A 28 20.19 46.57 0.33
C HIS A 28 21.44 45.87 0.88
N HIS A 29 21.63 45.83 2.21
CA HIS A 29 21.17 44.67 2.98
C HIS A 29 21.18 43.45 2.07
N GLN A 30 22.26 42.65 2.12
CA GLN A 30 22.19 41.29 1.63
C GLN A 30 20.97 40.67 2.31
N ARG A 31 19.90 40.59 1.53
CA ARG A 31 18.62 40.09 1.96
C ARG A 31 18.91 38.70 2.48
N ILE A 32 18.70 38.52 3.77
CA ILE A 32 18.10 37.31 4.30
C ILE A 32 16.80 37.14 3.48
N SER A 33 16.90 36.48 2.33
CA SER A 33 15.78 36.20 1.44
C SER A 33 15.03 35.00 2.04
N ARG A 34 14.12 35.36 2.94
CA ARG A 34 13.08 34.56 3.59
C ARG A 34 12.44 33.49 2.67
N PRO A 35 11.75 32.43 3.17
CA PRO A 35 11.74 31.83 4.52
C PRO A 35 11.76 30.26 4.50
N PRO A 36 11.82 29.57 5.66
CA PRO A 36 11.88 28.09 5.77
C PRO A 36 10.64 27.33 5.28
N TRP A 37 9.53 28.00 4.95
CA TRP A 37 8.24 27.35 4.71
C TRP A 37 8.19 26.47 3.44
N ARG A 38 9.12 26.65 2.50
CA ARG A 38 9.22 25.77 1.31
C ARG A 38 9.80 24.38 1.63
N ARG A 39 10.55 24.26 2.74
CA ARG A 39 11.00 22.97 3.29
C ARG A 39 9.90 22.29 4.10
N LEU A 40 8.96 23.07 4.63
CA LEU A 40 7.83 22.55 5.39
C LEU A 40 6.89 21.74 4.51
N SER A 41 6.52 22.15 3.30
CA SER A 41 5.50 21.40 2.53
C SER A 41 5.91 19.96 2.18
N GLU A 42 7.17 19.72 1.86
CA GLU A 42 7.68 18.37 1.53
C GLU A 42 7.92 17.52 2.80
N LEU A 43 8.39 18.14 3.88
CA LEU A 43 8.51 17.48 5.19
C LEU A 43 7.13 17.17 5.79
N MET A 44 6.20 18.11 5.68
CA MET A 44 4.79 17.96 6.05
C MET A 44 4.18 16.83 5.23
N ARG A 45 4.56 16.64 3.97
CA ARG A 45 4.08 15.50 3.19
C ARG A 45 4.53 14.15 3.75
N CYS A 46 5.77 14.06 4.24
CA CYS A 46 6.22 12.83 4.93
C CYS A 46 5.48 12.64 6.25
N VAL A 47 5.13 13.72 6.95
CA VAL A 47 4.28 13.66 8.15
C VAL A 47 2.86 13.21 7.80
N ASP A 48 2.22 13.77 6.77
CA ASP A 48 0.89 13.34 6.30
C ASP A 48 0.87 11.84 5.95
N LEU A 49 1.92 11.35 5.29
CA LEU A 49 2.05 9.93 4.93
C LEU A 49 2.33 9.05 6.15
N ALA A 50 3.07 9.54 7.14
CA ALA A 50 3.30 8.83 8.40
C ALA A 50 2.01 8.76 9.25
N GLU A 51 1.22 9.83 9.29
CA GLU A 51 -0.12 9.83 9.90
C GLU A 51 -1.03 8.84 9.19
N GLN A 52 -1.04 8.83 7.86
CA GLN A 52 -1.81 7.85 7.07
C GLN A 52 -1.33 6.41 7.29
N ASP A 53 -0.03 6.16 7.43
CA ASP A 53 0.50 4.83 7.78
C ASP A 53 0.00 4.40 9.16
N GLN A 54 0.05 5.30 10.14
CA GLN A 54 -0.43 5.06 11.50
C GLN A 54 -1.94 4.74 11.50
N GLU A 55 -2.76 5.46 10.74
CA GLU A 55 -4.19 5.19 10.59
C GLU A 55 -4.44 3.77 10.03
N VAL A 56 -3.63 3.33 9.06
CA VAL A 56 -3.71 1.98 8.49
C VAL A 56 -3.22 0.92 9.50
N GLN A 57 -2.22 1.26 10.32
CA GLN A 57 -1.64 0.36 11.30
C GLN A 57 -2.55 0.11 12.50
N GLN A 58 -3.07 1.18 13.09
CA GLN A 58 -3.74 1.20 14.39
C GLN A 58 -5.25 1.45 14.28
N GLY A 59 -5.71 1.99 13.15
CA GLY A 59 -7.09 2.41 12.94
C GLY A 59 -7.32 3.89 13.24
N LEU A 60 -8.47 4.39 12.78
CA LEU A 60 -8.88 5.78 12.98
C LEU A 60 -9.06 6.12 14.46
N GLY A 61 -8.63 7.33 14.84
CA GLY A 61 -8.82 7.87 16.19
C GLY A 61 -7.75 7.49 17.21
N VAL A 62 -6.73 6.70 16.81
CA VAL A 62 -5.55 6.47 17.66
C VAL A 62 -4.62 7.68 17.55
N PRO A 63 -4.26 8.36 18.65
CA PRO A 63 -3.44 9.57 18.58
C PRO A 63 -2.05 9.31 17.98
N TYR A 64 -1.65 10.18 17.04
CA TYR A 64 -0.34 10.14 16.42
C TYR A 64 0.76 10.58 17.41
N GLN A 65 1.83 9.81 17.50
CA GLN A 65 2.99 10.05 18.37
C GLN A 65 4.27 10.25 17.56
N VAL A 66 5.26 10.93 18.16
CA VAL A 66 6.58 11.12 17.52
C VAL A 66 7.28 9.78 17.21
N GLU A 67 7.00 8.73 18.00
CA GLU A 67 7.56 7.40 17.76
C GLU A 67 6.98 6.74 16.50
N ASP A 68 5.75 7.09 16.09
CA ASP A 68 5.15 6.62 14.83
C ASP A 68 5.92 7.18 13.64
N LEU A 69 6.31 8.46 13.69
CA LEU A 69 7.16 9.08 12.68
C LEU A 69 8.52 8.35 12.55
N ARG A 70 9.12 7.98 13.69
CA ARG A 70 10.39 7.25 13.70
C ARG A 70 10.26 5.85 13.12
N CYS A 71 9.18 5.14 13.45
CA CYS A 71 8.86 3.84 12.87
C CYS A 71 8.67 3.96 11.35
N PHE A 72 7.92 4.97 10.91
CA PHE A 72 7.71 5.25 9.50
C PHE A 72 9.02 5.49 8.74
N TRP A 73 9.91 6.35 9.25
CA TRP A 73 11.22 6.59 8.62
C TRP A 73 12.09 5.33 8.53
N ARG A 74 12.00 4.46 9.55
CA ARG A 74 12.72 3.18 9.55
C ARG A 74 12.23 2.26 8.44
N GLU A 75 10.92 2.12 8.28
CA GLU A 75 10.34 1.31 7.19
C GLU A 75 10.57 1.95 5.81
N LEU A 76 10.49 3.28 5.71
CA LEU A 76 10.76 4.00 4.47
C LEU A 76 12.18 3.72 3.96
N SER A 77 13.17 3.74 4.84
CA SER A 77 14.58 3.52 4.52
C SER A 77 15.01 2.04 4.46
N ARG A 78 14.12 1.11 4.80
CA ARG A 78 14.43 -0.31 4.83
C ARG A 78 14.75 -0.85 3.44
N ASP A 79 15.95 -1.42 3.30
CA ASP A 79 16.44 -2.04 2.06
C ASP A 79 16.36 -1.12 0.82
N TRP A 80 16.40 0.21 1.04
CA TRP A 80 16.17 1.19 -0.02
C TRP A 80 16.89 2.52 0.25
N ASN A 81 17.30 3.22 -0.81
CA ASN A 81 17.76 4.60 -0.74
C ASN A 81 17.29 5.44 -1.94
N ALA A 82 17.46 6.76 -1.87
CA ALA A 82 16.96 7.72 -2.86
C ALA A 82 17.54 7.56 -4.28
N PHE A 83 18.58 6.75 -4.47
CA PHE A 83 19.21 6.49 -5.76
C PHE A 83 18.85 5.10 -6.33
N THR A 84 18.12 4.29 -5.56
CA THR A 84 17.61 3.00 -6.03
C THR A 84 16.24 3.15 -6.68
N SER A 85 15.97 2.36 -7.72
CA SER A 85 14.65 2.32 -8.36
C SER A 85 13.58 2.00 -7.33
N ASN A 86 12.50 2.77 -7.30
CA ASN A 86 11.36 2.44 -6.48
C ASN A 86 10.50 1.37 -7.16
N ALA A 87 9.96 0.43 -6.39
CA ALA A 87 9.08 -0.59 -6.93
C ALA A 87 7.72 0.01 -7.28
N ASP A 88 7.19 -0.32 -8.45
CA ASP A 88 5.82 0.00 -8.82
C ASP A 88 4.82 -0.56 -7.79
N ASN A 89 3.70 0.14 -7.66
CA ASN A 89 2.57 -0.28 -6.83
C ASN A 89 1.91 -1.51 -7.49
N ARG A 90 2.52 -2.68 -7.32
CA ARG A 90 2.00 -3.94 -7.85
C ARG A 90 0.57 -4.13 -7.36
N HIS A 91 -0.33 -4.53 -8.25
CA HIS A 91 -1.71 -4.84 -7.91
C HIS A 91 -1.80 -5.74 -6.67
N MET A 92 -2.80 -5.47 -5.82
CA MET A 92 -3.17 -6.39 -4.75
C MET A 92 -3.48 -7.75 -5.37
N PRO A 93 -2.81 -8.84 -4.97
CA PRO A 93 -3.08 -10.15 -5.56
C PRO A 93 -4.52 -10.59 -5.29
N ALA A 94 -5.10 -11.42 -6.15
CA ALA A 94 -6.41 -12.03 -5.86
C ALA A 94 -6.32 -12.96 -4.62
N ILE A 95 -7.44 -13.12 -3.90
CA ILE A 95 -7.52 -14.13 -2.81
C ILE A 95 -7.50 -15.50 -3.46
N THR A 96 -6.57 -16.38 -3.06
CA THR A 96 -6.59 -17.77 -3.50
C THR A 96 -7.39 -18.62 -2.53
N LEU A 97 -8.05 -19.68 -3.03
CA LEU A 97 -8.81 -20.64 -2.19
C LEU A 97 -7.95 -21.29 -1.08
N THR A 98 -6.62 -21.29 -1.24
CA THR A 98 -5.69 -21.85 -0.25
C THR A 98 -5.62 -20.98 1.00
N ASP A 99 -5.74 -19.67 0.85
CA ASP A 99 -5.53 -18.71 1.94
C ASP A 99 -6.71 -18.74 2.94
N ALA A 100 -7.90 -19.09 2.45
CA ALA A 100 -9.17 -18.99 3.17
C ALA A 100 -9.67 -20.31 3.79
N ARG A 101 -8.97 -21.43 3.62
CA ARG A 101 -9.48 -22.73 4.09
C ARG A 101 -9.39 -22.88 5.61
N VAL A 102 -10.43 -23.45 6.21
CA VAL A 102 -10.51 -23.77 7.64
C VAL A 102 -10.74 -25.27 7.80
N GLN A 103 -10.06 -25.92 8.75
CA GLN A 103 -10.36 -27.31 9.09
C GLN A 103 -11.68 -27.35 9.86
N VAL A 104 -12.68 -28.03 9.31
CA VAL A 104 -14.04 -28.06 9.85
C VAL A 104 -14.42 -29.40 10.46
N GLY A 105 -13.63 -30.44 10.19
CA GLY A 105 -13.94 -31.79 10.62
C GLY A 105 -13.01 -32.85 10.06
N TYR A 106 -13.53 -34.07 10.03
CA TYR A 106 -12.84 -35.26 9.54
C TYR A 106 -13.77 -36.17 8.73
N LEU A 107 -13.23 -37.15 8.01
CA LEU A 107 -14.04 -38.14 7.30
C LEU A 107 -14.63 -39.20 8.25
N LYS A 108 -15.95 -39.43 8.15
CA LYS A 108 -16.69 -40.46 8.92
C LYS A 108 -16.25 -41.89 8.62
N TYR A 109 -15.80 -42.13 7.39
CA TYR A 109 -15.38 -43.43 6.88
C TYR A 109 -14.39 -43.21 5.73
N ASP A 110 -13.72 -44.28 5.32
CA ASP A 110 -12.90 -44.27 4.10
C ASP A 110 -13.77 -43.83 2.91
N HIS A 111 -13.32 -42.83 2.17
CA HIS A 111 -14.08 -42.26 1.06
C HIS A 111 -14.40 -43.37 0.05
N PRO A 112 -15.67 -43.51 -0.40
CA PRO A 112 -16.03 -44.56 -1.33
C PRO A 112 -15.27 -44.38 -2.65
N GLN A 113 -14.90 -45.50 -3.28
CA GLN A 113 -14.38 -45.52 -4.64
C GLN A 113 -15.42 -44.87 -5.57
N SER A 114 -14.97 -44.03 -6.49
CA SER A 114 -15.84 -43.40 -7.47
C SER A 114 -15.16 -43.39 -8.84
N LEU A 115 -15.91 -43.14 -9.90
CA LEU A 115 -15.37 -42.99 -11.26
C LEU A 115 -14.24 -41.95 -11.34
N HIS A 116 -14.25 -40.94 -10.47
CA HIS A 116 -13.20 -39.92 -10.38
C HIS A 116 -11.97 -40.36 -9.56
N TYR A 117 -12.09 -41.42 -8.77
CA TYR A 117 -11.04 -41.98 -7.91
C TYR A 117 -11.12 -43.51 -7.91
N PRO A 118 -10.64 -44.16 -8.98
CA PRO A 118 -10.72 -45.62 -9.13
C PRO A 118 -9.74 -46.37 -8.21
N ASP A 119 -8.64 -45.73 -7.82
CA ASP A 119 -7.61 -46.33 -6.98
C ASP A 119 -7.96 -46.35 -5.49
N ALA A 120 -7.24 -47.16 -4.71
CA ALA A 120 -7.37 -47.22 -3.26
C ALA A 120 -7.23 -45.81 -2.62
N PRO A 121 -8.08 -45.47 -1.63
CA PRO A 121 -8.07 -44.13 -1.03
C PRO A 121 -6.71 -43.84 -0.38
N GLY A 122 -5.99 -42.85 -0.93
CA GLY A 122 -4.78 -42.32 -0.31
C GLY A 122 -5.04 -41.77 1.10
N ALA A 123 -3.99 -41.44 1.86
CA ALA A 123 -4.12 -41.05 3.27
C ALA A 123 -5.16 -39.93 3.53
N ALA A 124 -5.32 -38.97 2.60
CA ALA A 124 -6.30 -37.90 2.69
C ALA A 124 -7.78 -38.33 2.51
N ARG A 125 -8.01 -39.62 2.23
CA ARG A 125 -9.30 -40.24 1.94
C ARG A 125 -9.65 -41.36 2.91
N LYS A 126 -8.81 -41.60 3.92
CA LYS A 126 -9.10 -42.56 4.99
C LYS A 126 -9.98 -41.93 6.06
N HIS A 127 -10.64 -42.78 6.84
CA HIS A 127 -11.34 -42.42 8.06
C HIS A 127 -10.45 -41.53 8.94
N LEU A 128 -11.06 -40.50 9.55
CA LEU A 128 -10.40 -39.47 10.35
C LEU A 128 -9.45 -38.52 9.58
N ALA A 129 -9.38 -38.61 8.24
CA ALA A 129 -8.63 -37.60 7.48
C ALA A 129 -9.30 -36.21 7.57
N SER A 130 -8.49 -35.16 7.71
CA SER A 130 -8.97 -33.78 7.87
C SER A 130 -9.77 -33.29 6.66
N VAL A 131 -10.91 -32.66 6.96
CA VAL A 131 -11.77 -31.98 6.00
C VAL A 131 -11.67 -30.47 6.21
N TYR A 132 -11.45 -29.76 5.11
CA TYR A 132 -11.35 -28.31 5.06
C TYR A 132 -12.52 -27.71 4.29
N MET A 133 -12.99 -26.56 4.75
CA MET A 133 -13.98 -25.73 4.07
C MET A 133 -13.35 -24.41 3.64
N SER A 134 -13.77 -23.91 2.48
CA SER A 134 -13.51 -22.57 1.99
C SER A 134 -14.79 -22.02 1.35
N ILE A 135 -14.86 -20.72 1.10
CA ILE A 135 -15.96 -20.10 0.36
C ILE A 135 -15.44 -19.50 -0.93
N SER A 136 -16.26 -19.57 -1.98
CA SER A 136 -16.11 -18.75 -3.18
C SER A 136 -17.29 -17.80 -3.25
N THR A 137 -17.05 -16.53 -3.58
CA THR A 137 -18.12 -15.62 -3.98
C THR A 137 -18.77 -16.18 -5.23
N ALA A 138 -20.07 -16.49 -5.17
CA ALA A 138 -20.79 -17.09 -6.29
C ALA A 138 -21.53 -16.02 -7.10
N THR A 139 -21.84 -16.35 -8.35
CA THR A 139 -22.60 -15.55 -9.31
C THR A 139 -23.98 -15.14 -8.79
N ARG A 140 -24.46 -13.97 -9.27
CA ARG A 140 -25.73 -13.21 -9.08
C ARG A 140 -26.79 -13.68 -8.05
N ASP A 141 -27.05 -14.97 -7.89
CA ASP A 141 -28.15 -15.52 -7.10
C ASP A 141 -27.71 -16.28 -5.84
N GLN A 142 -26.41 -16.57 -5.68
CA GLN A 142 -25.86 -17.16 -4.45
C GLN A 142 -24.80 -16.27 -3.82
N MET A 143 -24.99 -16.05 -2.52
CA MET A 143 -24.14 -15.23 -1.68
C MET A 143 -22.69 -15.72 -1.63
N PHE A 144 -22.51 -17.02 -1.46
CA PHE A 144 -21.24 -17.73 -1.57
C PHE A 144 -21.52 -19.22 -1.78
N THR A 145 -20.60 -19.91 -2.43
CA THR A 145 -20.59 -21.37 -2.52
C THR A 145 -19.58 -21.93 -1.54
N THR A 146 -19.98 -22.94 -0.77
CA THR A 146 -19.05 -23.66 0.10
C THR A 146 -18.28 -24.69 -0.72
N ILE A 147 -16.96 -24.67 -0.57
CA ILE A 147 -16.04 -25.59 -1.22
C ILE A 147 -15.39 -26.46 -0.13
N TRP A 148 -15.63 -27.77 -0.22
CA TRP A 148 -15.16 -28.76 0.73
C TRP A 148 -14.03 -29.57 0.12
N LYS A 149 -12.89 -29.66 0.82
CA LYS A 149 -11.67 -30.29 0.32
C LYS A 149 -11.01 -31.14 1.40
N GLY A 150 -10.35 -32.22 0.97
CA GLY A 150 -9.49 -33.02 1.85
C GLY A 150 -8.13 -32.38 2.08
N GLY A 151 -7.28 -33.05 2.87
CA GLY A 151 -5.88 -32.67 3.06
C GLY A 151 -5.10 -32.57 1.74
N ASP A 152 -5.47 -33.38 0.74
CA ASP A 152 -4.92 -33.40 -0.63
C ASP A 152 -5.46 -32.29 -1.55
N ARG A 153 -6.29 -31.37 -1.02
CA ARG A 153 -6.96 -30.28 -1.74
C ARG A 153 -7.99 -30.72 -2.78
N LYS A 154 -8.31 -32.01 -2.87
CA LYS A 154 -9.35 -32.52 -3.78
C LYS A 154 -10.72 -32.42 -3.12
N PHE A 155 -11.77 -32.28 -3.92
CA PHE A 155 -13.14 -32.08 -3.42
C PHE A 155 -13.64 -33.27 -2.58
N ILE A 156 -14.48 -32.97 -1.58
CA ILE A 156 -15.14 -33.93 -0.70
C ILE A 156 -16.63 -33.61 -0.67
N ASN A 157 -17.49 -34.63 -0.70
CA ASN A 157 -18.92 -34.44 -0.44
C ASN A 157 -19.13 -34.15 1.07
N PRO A 158 -19.81 -33.05 1.44
CA PRO A 158 -20.06 -32.70 2.84
C PRO A 158 -20.73 -33.81 3.66
N SER A 159 -21.52 -34.69 3.04
CA SER A 159 -22.19 -35.80 3.74
C SER A 159 -21.22 -36.80 4.37
N HIS A 160 -20.01 -36.92 3.81
CA HIS A 160 -18.94 -37.78 4.31
C HIS A 160 -18.15 -37.16 5.47
N ALA A 161 -18.37 -35.87 5.77
CA ALA A 161 -17.68 -35.17 6.84
C ALA A 161 -18.44 -35.28 8.17
N GLU A 162 -17.68 -35.51 9.24
CA GLU A 162 -18.07 -35.29 10.63
C GLU A 162 -17.46 -33.98 11.10
N LEU A 163 -18.30 -33.06 11.56
CA LEU A 163 -17.87 -31.71 11.94
C LEU A 163 -17.33 -31.70 13.38
N ASN A 164 -16.38 -30.81 13.66
CA ASN A 164 -15.80 -30.60 14.98
C ASN A 164 -16.81 -29.96 15.96
N GLY A 165 -17.81 -30.72 16.40
CA GLY A 165 -18.78 -30.31 17.43
C GLY A 165 -19.69 -29.13 17.04
N GLY A 166 -19.89 -28.88 15.74
CA GLY A 166 -20.60 -27.71 15.24
C GLY A 166 -21.56 -27.99 14.07
N THR A 167 -22.35 -26.99 13.72
CA THR A 167 -23.21 -27.00 12.53
C THR A 167 -22.47 -26.50 11.31
N ILE A 168 -22.99 -26.79 10.10
CA ILE A 168 -22.48 -26.21 8.85
C ILE A 168 -22.47 -24.68 8.91
N ALA A 169 -23.50 -24.06 9.53
CA ALA A 169 -23.57 -22.62 9.72
C ALA A 169 -22.39 -22.06 10.51
N ARG A 170 -22.02 -22.67 11.65
CA ARG A 170 -20.85 -22.24 12.43
C ARG A 170 -19.54 -22.38 11.65
N CYS A 171 -19.43 -23.41 10.81
CA CYS A 171 -18.28 -23.59 9.95
C CYS A 171 -18.18 -22.48 8.90
N ILE A 172 -19.31 -22.10 8.29
CA ILE A 172 -19.41 -20.98 7.35
C ILE A 172 -18.98 -19.68 8.04
N ASP A 173 -19.51 -19.37 9.23
CA ASP A 173 -19.14 -18.17 9.98
C ASP A 173 -17.64 -18.10 10.25
N THR A 174 -17.03 -19.23 10.61
CA THR A 174 -15.59 -19.34 10.87
C THR A 174 -14.78 -19.09 9.58
N VAL A 175 -15.24 -19.62 8.44
CA VAL A 175 -14.58 -19.39 7.15
C VAL A 175 -14.73 -17.93 6.73
N ILE A 176 -15.90 -17.30 6.91
CA ILE A 176 -16.11 -15.87 6.62
C ILE A 176 -15.16 -15.03 7.48
N GLN A 177 -15.08 -15.29 8.79
CA GLN A 177 -14.16 -14.58 9.68
C GLN A 177 -12.70 -14.75 9.24
N ARG A 178 -12.31 -15.95 8.80
CA ARG A 178 -10.96 -16.21 8.29
C ARG A 178 -10.69 -15.43 7.00
N VAL A 179 -11.63 -15.42 6.06
CA VAL A 179 -11.53 -14.65 4.82
C VAL A 179 -11.41 -13.16 5.14
N ASP A 180 -12.30 -12.62 5.96
CA ASP A 180 -12.31 -11.20 6.32
C ASP A 180 -11.01 -10.78 7.02
N SER A 181 -10.51 -11.61 7.93
CA SER A 181 -9.23 -11.36 8.62
C SER A 181 -8.07 -11.35 7.62
N ASN A 182 -8.02 -12.33 6.72
CA ASN A 182 -6.99 -12.37 5.68
C ASN A 182 -7.09 -11.19 4.72
N THR A 183 -8.30 -10.80 4.31
CA THR A 183 -8.53 -9.64 3.44
C THR A 183 -8.05 -8.38 4.14
N LYS A 184 -8.37 -8.19 5.42
CA LYS A 184 -7.90 -7.06 6.23
C LYS A 184 -6.38 -6.98 6.27
N GLU A 185 -5.70 -8.07 6.61
CA GLU A 185 -4.23 -8.08 6.72
C GLU A 185 -3.56 -7.82 5.36
N ARG A 186 -4.13 -8.36 4.27
CA ARG A 186 -3.60 -8.13 2.92
C ARG A 186 -3.82 -6.70 2.44
N THR A 187 -5.00 -6.13 2.67
CA THR A 187 -5.31 -4.74 2.35
C THR A 187 -4.43 -3.79 3.16
N LYS A 188 -4.25 -4.07 4.46
CA LYS A 188 -3.33 -3.35 5.34
C LYS A 188 -1.91 -3.35 4.78
N ALA A 189 -1.34 -4.53 4.49
CA ALA A 189 0.00 -4.65 3.95
C ALA A 189 0.17 -3.95 2.58
N TYR A 190 -0.85 -4.02 1.72
CA TYR A 190 -0.87 -3.32 0.44
C TYR A 190 -0.87 -1.79 0.62
N ASN A 191 -1.74 -1.27 1.49
CA ASN A 191 -1.85 0.17 1.76
C ASN A 191 -0.57 0.73 2.38
N ILE A 192 0.04 0.04 3.35
CA ILE A 192 1.35 0.41 3.92
C ILE A 192 2.40 0.52 2.80
N ARG A 193 2.49 -0.51 1.95
CA ARG A 193 3.45 -0.51 0.84
C ARG A 193 3.21 0.65 -0.13
N LEU A 194 1.95 0.96 -0.43
CA LEU A 194 1.56 2.07 -1.29
C LEU A 194 2.00 3.41 -0.70
N ILE A 195 1.77 3.62 0.61
CA ILE A 195 2.21 4.83 1.34
C ILE A 195 3.74 4.95 1.33
N ILE A 196 4.45 3.88 1.68
CA ILE A 196 5.92 3.84 1.69
C ILE A 196 6.49 4.13 0.30
N ASN A 197 5.95 3.51 -0.74
CA ASN A 197 6.38 3.75 -2.12
C ASN A 197 6.13 5.20 -2.56
N THR A 198 5.00 5.80 -2.17
CA THR A 198 4.73 7.22 -2.43
C THR A 198 5.75 8.11 -1.71
N ALA A 199 6.05 7.83 -0.45
CA ALA A 199 7.05 8.59 0.31
C ALA A 199 8.45 8.47 -0.33
N ARG A 200 8.84 7.26 -0.74
CA ARG A 200 10.09 7.01 -1.47
C ARG A 200 10.19 7.82 -2.75
N ARG A 201 9.13 7.89 -3.57
CA ARG A 201 9.09 8.75 -4.77
C ARG A 201 9.32 10.22 -4.44
N GLY A 202 8.69 10.71 -3.37
CA GLY A 202 8.91 12.06 -2.86
C GLY A 202 10.37 12.31 -2.50
N VAL A 203 10.98 11.39 -1.73
CA VAL A 203 12.40 11.49 -1.33
C VAL A 203 13.37 11.39 -2.50
N MET A 204 13.15 10.48 -3.46
CA MET A 204 13.96 10.40 -4.70
C MET A 204 13.91 11.72 -5.46
N ARG A 205 12.71 12.28 -5.61
CA ARG A 205 12.52 13.54 -6.32
C ARG A 205 13.30 14.64 -5.64
N PHE A 206 13.15 14.76 -4.31
CA PHE A 206 13.89 15.73 -3.51
C PHE A 206 15.40 15.60 -3.69
N ALA A 207 15.92 14.37 -3.66
CA ALA A 207 17.34 14.10 -3.87
C ALA A 207 17.83 14.50 -5.28
N GLN A 208 16.98 14.35 -6.30
CA GLN A 208 17.30 14.69 -7.70
C GLN A 208 17.21 16.19 -7.99
N THR A 209 16.18 16.88 -7.49
CA THR A 209 15.91 18.29 -7.79
C THR A 209 16.62 19.25 -6.85
N GLY A 210 17.02 18.78 -5.67
CA GLY A 210 17.59 19.59 -4.60
C GLY A 210 16.59 20.61 -4.04
N THR A 211 17.08 21.51 -3.19
CA THR A 211 16.28 22.48 -2.43
C THR A 211 16.10 23.84 -3.13
N GLY A 212 16.62 23.98 -4.35
CA GLY A 212 16.70 25.27 -5.06
C GLY A 212 15.46 25.65 -5.87
N ARG A 213 14.56 24.69 -6.14
CA ARG A 213 13.29 24.90 -6.84
C ARG A 213 12.12 24.84 -5.85
N GLY A 214 11.00 25.49 -6.18
CA GLY A 214 9.79 25.41 -5.35
C GLY A 214 9.27 23.98 -5.28
N ALA A 215 8.64 23.63 -4.15
CA ALA A 215 8.04 22.31 -3.95
C ALA A 215 7.05 22.01 -5.09
N TYR A 216 7.42 21.08 -5.96
CA TYR A 216 6.56 20.57 -7.02
C TYR A 216 6.29 19.11 -6.70
N LEU A 217 5.06 18.82 -6.32
CA LEU A 217 4.57 17.47 -6.06
C LEU A 217 3.89 16.96 -7.33
N PRO A 218 4.55 16.10 -8.13
CA PRO A 218 3.88 15.43 -9.23
C PRO A 218 2.76 14.51 -8.70
N PRO A 219 1.74 14.20 -9.53
CA PRO A 219 0.56 13.42 -9.09
C PRO A 219 0.90 12.06 -8.45
N ASP A 220 2.03 11.47 -8.82
CA ASP A 220 2.51 10.19 -8.29
C ASP A 220 3.15 10.29 -6.89
N THR A 221 3.37 11.51 -6.39
CA THR A 221 3.77 11.83 -5.00
C THR A 221 2.60 12.32 -4.15
N GLU A 222 1.39 12.32 -4.72
CA GLU A 222 0.19 12.67 -3.97
C GLU A 222 -0.19 11.57 -2.96
N ARG A 223 -0.93 11.97 -1.91
CA ARG A 223 -1.44 11.07 -0.88
C ARG A 223 -2.20 9.96 -1.59
N PRO A 224 -1.80 8.69 -1.43
CA PRO A 224 -2.43 7.63 -2.20
C PRO A 224 -3.86 7.41 -1.73
N ALA A 225 -4.75 7.15 -2.68
CA ALA A 225 -6.05 6.58 -2.39
C ALA A 225 -5.85 5.17 -1.84
N LEU A 226 -6.24 4.96 -0.59
CA LEU A 226 -6.12 3.66 0.07
C LEU A 226 -7.22 2.73 -0.43
N LEU A 227 -6.88 1.45 -0.53
CA LEU A 227 -7.87 0.44 -0.82
C LEU A 227 -8.74 0.22 0.42
N GLU A 228 -10.06 0.33 0.24
CA GLU A 228 -11.03 -0.03 1.27
C GLU A 228 -11.13 -1.55 1.40
N THR A 229 -11.31 -2.03 2.63
CA THR A 229 -11.48 -3.47 2.85
C THR A 229 -12.95 -3.85 2.62
N ALA A 230 -13.22 -4.57 1.53
CA ALA A 230 -14.53 -5.16 1.28
C ALA A 230 -14.65 -6.50 2.03
N PHE A 231 -15.47 -6.54 3.06
CA PHE A 231 -15.68 -7.76 3.85
C PHE A 231 -16.83 -8.62 3.30
N VAL A 232 -16.63 -9.94 3.31
CA VAL A 232 -17.64 -10.91 2.89
C VAL A 232 -18.85 -10.86 3.84
N ARG A 233 -18.63 -10.65 5.14
CA ARG A 233 -19.72 -10.50 6.14
C ARG A 233 -20.63 -9.30 5.89
N ASP A 234 -20.18 -8.28 5.17
CA ASP A 234 -20.98 -7.09 4.90
C ASP A 234 -21.86 -7.34 3.66
N LEU A 235 -21.31 -8.00 2.64
CA LEU A 235 -22.04 -8.49 1.47
C LEU A 235 -23.15 -9.49 1.85
N ALA A 236 -22.79 -10.55 2.58
CA ALA A 236 -23.28 -10.66 3.95
C ALA A 236 -24.71 -10.21 4.26
N ARG A 237 -24.71 -9.25 5.16
CA ARG A 237 -25.89 -8.59 5.71
C ARG A 237 -26.70 -7.90 4.63
N GLN A 238 -26.07 -7.26 3.64
CA GLN A 238 -26.76 -6.53 2.58
C GLN A 238 -27.74 -7.41 1.79
N MET A 239 -27.34 -8.62 1.40
CA MET A 239 -28.23 -9.54 0.66
C MET A 239 -29.40 -10.04 1.51
N VAL A 240 -29.18 -10.29 2.81
CA VAL A 240 -30.25 -10.68 3.74
C VAL A 240 -31.25 -9.53 3.91
N SER A 241 -30.76 -8.30 4.09
CA SER A 241 -31.60 -7.10 4.18
C SER A 241 -32.42 -6.87 2.91
N ASN A 242 -31.83 -7.10 1.73
CA ASN A 242 -32.53 -6.93 0.44
C ASN A 242 -33.57 -8.04 0.18
N SER A 243 -33.37 -9.23 0.75
CA SER A 243 -34.30 -10.37 0.62
C SER A 243 -35.47 -10.29 1.60
N GLY A 244 -35.35 -9.49 2.67
CA GLY A 244 -36.42 -9.22 3.64
C GLY A 244 -37.40 -8.11 3.24
N ALA A 245 -37.14 -7.39 2.14
CA ALA A 245 -37.98 -6.31 1.62
C ALA A 245 -38.86 -6.79 0.45
N GLY A 246 -39.69 -7.81 0.68
CA GLY A 246 -40.80 -8.14 -0.21
C GLY A 246 -42.07 -7.39 0.22
N PRO A 247 -42.86 -6.79 -0.70
CA PRO A 247 -44.10 -6.16 -0.31
C PRO A 247 -45.07 -7.23 0.21
N VAL A 248 -45.58 -7.02 1.41
CA VAL A 248 -46.74 -7.76 1.91
C VAL A 248 -47.95 -7.30 1.08
N PRO A 249 -48.72 -8.21 0.44
CA PRO A 249 -49.94 -7.85 -0.27
C PRO A 249 -51.00 -7.28 0.67
#